data_AF-A0A4D4J5N9-F1
#
_entry.id   AF-A0A4D4J5N9-F1
#
_cell.length_a   1.000
_cell.length_b   1.000
_cell.length_c   1.000
_cell.angle_alpha   90.00
_cell.angle_beta   90.00
_cell.angle_gamma   90.00
#
_symmetry.space_group_name_H-M   'P 1'
#
loop_
_entity.id
_entity.type
_entity.pdbx_description
1 polymer ?
#
loop_
_entity_poly.entity_id
_entity_poly.type
_entity_poly.pdbx_seq_one_letter_code
_entity_poly.pdbx_strand_id
1 'polypeptide(L)'
;MPSPPLLHARSVPYLVDEVNLAELRRYLDEARANVVEVDMAGATSVSDVIGAVRQALPFPEWCGLSWDSVEDAFEEIREAWRFPLVLILRGLPDLLRDRTHLGLETVIRFNSLEESFSLAGDQFVVVYAGTAWS
;
A
#
# COMPACT_ATOMS: atom_id res chain seq x y z
N MET A 1 -0.73 26.19 1.03
CA MET A 1 -0.81 24.71 0.99
C MET A 1 -1.83 24.28 2.02
N PRO A 2 -2.76 23.37 1.70
CA PRO A 2 -3.63 22.76 2.71
C PRO A 2 -2.76 22.05 3.76
N SER A 3 -3.16 22.12 5.03
CA SER A 3 -2.46 21.42 6.10
C SER A 3 -2.79 19.92 6.03
N PRO A 4 -1.82 19.03 6.28
CA PRO A 4 -2.11 17.61 6.43
C PRO A 4 -3.19 17.42 7.51
N PRO A 5 -4.08 16.43 7.36
CA PRO A 5 -5.01 16.08 8.43
C PRO A 5 -4.26 15.90 9.76
N LEU A 6 -4.87 16.34 10.85
CA LEU A 6 -4.29 16.21 12.19
C LEU A 6 -4.17 14.73 12.52
N LEU A 7 -2.98 14.16 12.33
CA LEU A 7 -2.59 12.87 12.87
C LEU A 7 -2.73 12.99 14.40
N HIS A 8 -3.83 12.52 14.96
CA HIS A 8 -4.01 12.48 16.41
C HIS A 8 -2.79 11.77 17.02
N ALA A 9 -2.12 12.47 17.93
CA ALA A 9 -0.82 12.13 18.49
C ALA A 9 -0.80 10.75 19.17
N ARG A 10 -0.63 9.71 18.34
CA ARG A 10 -0.29 8.30 18.62
C ARG A 10 -0.55 7.38 17.41
N SER A 11 -0.89 7.88 16.23
CA SER A 11 -0.96 7.05 15.03
C SER A 11 0.43 6.50 14.71
N VAL A 12 0.58 5.17 14.79
CA VAL A 12 1.66 4.44 14.15
C VAL A 12 1.81 5.00 12.72
N PRO A 13 3.02 5.40 12.28
CA PRO A 13 3.17 6.04 10.98
C PRO A 13 2.51 5.17 9.90
N TYR A 14 1.70 5.82 9.06
CA TYR A 14 0.95 5.22 7.95
C TYR A 14 -0.24 4.31 8.31
N LEU A 15 -0.62 4.15 9.59
CA LEU A 15 -1.90 3.54 9.96
C LEU A 15 -2.98 4.63 10.09
N VAL A 16 -3.96 4.59 9.19
CA VAL A 16 -5.11 5.50 9.16
C VAL A 16 -6.35 4.73 9.56
N ASP A 17 -7.05 5.24 10.57
CA ASP A 17 -8.35 4.71 10.97
C ASP A 17 -9.35 4.85 9.82
N GLU A 18 -10.23 3.87 9.64
CA GLU A 18 -11.22 3.85 8.56
C GLU A 18 -12.11 5.10 8.59
N VAL A 19 -12.40 5.62 9.79
CA VAL A 19 -13.20 6.85 9.96
C VAL A 19 -12.54 8.09 9.36
N ASN A 20 -11.21 8.08 9.19
CA ASN A 20 -10.42 9.19 8.67
C ASN A 20 -10.09 9.03 7.17
N LEU A 21 -10.50 7.93 6.52
CA LEU A 21 -10.19 7.68 5.10
C LEU A 21 -10.78 8.74 4.17
N ALA A 22 -11.98 9.24 4.45
CA ALA A 22 -12.59 10.28 3.63
C ALA A 22 -11.77 11.58 3.64
N GLU A 23 -11.19 11.92 4.80
CA GLU A 23 -10.32 13.08 4.94
C GLU A 23 -8.99 12.88 4.23
N LEU A 24 -8.37 11.71 4.39
CA LEU A 24 -7.16 11.33 3.67
C LEU A 24 -7.37 11.42 2.15
N ARG A 25 -8.45 10.84 1.62
CA ARG A 25 -8.76 10.88 0.18
C ARG A 25 -8.86 12.30 -0.34
N ARG A 26 -9.55 13.19 0.39
CA ARG A 26 -9.65 14.60 0.01
C ARG A 26 -8.29 15.28 -0.02
N TYR A 27 -7.44 15.03 0.98
CA TYR A 27 -6.08 15.56 1.02
C TYR A 27 -5.23 15.07 -0.16
N LEU A 28 -5.34 13.78 -0.51
CA LEU A 28 -4.61 13.19 -1.63
C LEU A 28 -5.11 13.69 -3.00
N ASP A 29 -6.42 13.90 -3.14
CA ASP A 29 -7.02 14.49 -4.34
C ASP A 29 -6.57 15.95 -4.54
N GLU A 30 -6.54 16.75 -3.46
CA GLU A 30 -5.99 18.11 -3.47
C GLU A 30 -4.50 18.12 -3.86
N ALA A 31 -3.75 17.09 -3.45
CA ALA A 31 -2.35 16.88 -3.83
C ALA A 31 -2.17 16.32 -5.25
N ARG A 32 -3.26 16.02 -5.97
CA ARG A 32 -3.27 15.36 -7.30
C ARG A 32 -2.53 14.02 -7.32
N ALA A 33 -2.56 13.29 -6.22
CA ALA A 33 -2.02 11.94 -6.17
C ALA A 33 -2.94 10.97 -6.90
N ASN A 34 -2.34 10.01 -7.61
CA ASN A 34 -3.04 8.84 -8.07
C ASN A 34 -3.29 7.95 -6.84
N VAL A 35 -4.55 7.72 -6.48
CA VAL A 35 -4.91 6.94 -5.29
C VAL A 35 -5.50 5.61 -5.74
N VAL A 36 -4.93 4.52 -5.24
CA VAL A 36 -5.42 3.16 -5.48
C VAL A 36 -5.67 2.49 -4.16
N GLU A 37 -6.83 1.85 -4.03
CA GLU A 37 -7.18 1.10 -2.83
C GLU A 37 -7.20 -0.39 -3.12
N VAL A 38 -6.62 -1.17 -2.20
CA VAL A 38 -6.55 -2.62 -2.30
C VAL A 38 -7.04 -3.20 -0.99
N ASP A 39 -8.01 -4.11 -1.08
CA ASP A 39 -8.47 -4.88 0.06
C ASP A 39 -7.75 -6.23 0.09
N MET A 40 -7.03 -6.48 1.17
CA MET A 40 -6.31 -7.74 1.42
C MET A 40 -7.02 -8.60 2.48
N ALA A 41 -8.24 -8.24 2.87
CA ALA A 41 -9.02 -9.03 3.82
C ALA A 41 -9.20 -10.48 3.31
N GLY A 42 -8.92 -11.44 4.19
CA GLY A 42 -9.01 -12.86 3.85
C GLY A 42 -7.83 -13.42 3.05
N ALA A 43 -6.79 -12.62 2.76
CA ALA A 43 -5.57 -13.15 2.18
C ALA A 43 -4.92 -14.19 3.09
N THR A 44 -4.55 -15.34 2.52
CA THR A 44 -3.97 -16.47 3.27
C THR A 44 -2.53 -16.74 2.89
N SER A 45 -2.04 -16.10 1.84
CA SER A 45 -0.71 -16.28 1.26
C SER A 45 -0.18 -14.97 0.66
N VAL A 46 1.12 -14.91 0.40
CA VAL A 46 1.76 -13.82 -0.36
C VAL A 46 1.13 -13.66 -1.74
N SER A 47 0.77 -14.77 -2.38
CA SER A 47 0.14 -14.74 -3.70
C SER A 47 -1.24 -14.08 -3.68
N ASP A 48 -1.99 -14.22 -2.59
CA ASP A 48 -3.28 -13.52 -2.42
C ASP A 48 -3.07 -12.01 -2.28
N VAL A 49 -2.07 -11.60 -1.49
CA VAL A 49 -1.72 -10.17 -1.29
C VAL A 49 -1.30 -9.53 -2.61
N ILE A 50 -0.33 -10.12 -3.32
CA ILE A 50 0.14 -9.59 -4.61
C ILE A 50 -0.96 -9.69 -5.67
N GLY A 51 -1.77 -10.74 -5.63
CA GLY A 51 -2.93 -10.90 -6.50
C GLY A 51 -3.93 -9.76 -6.33
N ALA A 52 -4.23 -9.34 -5.11
CA ALA A 52 -5.11 -8.21 -4.83
C ALA A 52 -4.55 -6.89 -5.39
N VAL A 53 -3.24 -6.67 -5.25
CA VAL A 53 -2.57 -5.45 -5.77
C VAL A 53 -2.58 -5.44 -7.30
N ARG A 54 -2.30 -6.59 -7.93
CA ARG A 54 -2.32 -6.75 -9.39
C ARG A 54 -3.70 -6.58 -10.00
N GLN A 55 -4.78 -6.81 -9.25
CA GLN A 55 -6.13 -6.50 -9.71
C GLN A 55 -6.39 -4.98 -9.79
N ALA A 56 -5.66 -4.18 -9.01
CA ALA A 56 -5.86 -2.73 -8.90
C ALA A 56 -4.83 -1.90 -9.68
N LEU A 57 -3.62 -2.44 -9.88
CA LEU A 57 -2.52 -1.79 -10.58
C LEU A 57 -2.04 -2.66 -11.75
N PRO A 58 -1.54 -2.04 -12.85
CA PRO A 58 -1.02 -2.82 -13.97
C PRO A 58 0.32 -3.46 -13.60
N PHE A 59 0.45 -4.76 -13.89
CA PHE A 59 1.71 -5.50 -13.82
C PHE A 59 1.99 -6.13 -15.19
N PRO A 60 3.26 -6.38 -15.54
CA PRO A 60 3.60 -7.18 -16.70
C PRO A 60 2.92 -8.55 -16.66
N GLU A 61 2.52 -9.08 -17.83
CA GLU A 61 1.81 -10.36 -17.90
C GLU A 61 2.63 -11.52 -17.30
N TRP A 62 3.95 -11.45 -17.47
CA TRP A 62 4.91 -12.44 -16.98
C TRP A 62 5.19 -12.33 -15.48
N CYS A 63 4.83 -11.23 -14.82
CA CYS A 63 5.05 -11.05 -13.40
C CYS A 63 4.24 -12.07 -12.60
N GLY A 64 4.95 -12.90 -11.84
CA GLY A 64 4.37 -13.89 -10.93
C GLY A 64 3.68 -13.26 -9.71
N LEU A 65 3.22 -14.12 -8.80
CA LEU A 65 2.54 -13.75 -7.55
C LEU A 65 3.45 -14.01 -6.33
N SER A 66 4.70 -13.57 -6.41
CA SER A 66 5.70 -13.61 -5.34
C SER A 66 6.48 -12.29 -5.28
N TRP A 67 7.06 -11.96 -4.13
CA TRP A 67 7.86 -10.73 -3.98
C TRP A 67 9.05 -10.70 -4.92
N ASP A 68 9.72 -11.84 -5.13
CA ASP A 68 10.84 -11.95 -6.07
C ASP A 68 10.40 -11.58 -7.51
N SER A 69 9.21 -12.01 -7.94
CA SER A 69 8.68 -11.60 -9.26
C SER A 69 8.36 -10.12 -9.34
N VAL A 70 7.92 -9.49 -8.24
CA VAL A 70 7.69 -8.04 -8.17
C VAL A 70 9.01 -7.28 -8.27
N GLU A 71 10.04 -7.75 -7.58
CA GLU A 71 11.40 -7.19 -7.62
C GLU A 71 12.01 -7.32 -9.02
N ASP A 72 11.89 -8.48 -9.66
CA ASP A 72 12.34 -8.71 -11.04
C ASP A 72 11.61 -7.81 -12.06
N ALA A 73 10.32 -7.54 -11.81
CA ALA A 73 9.48 -6.72 -12.68
C ALA A 73 9.54 -5.21 -12.39
N PHE A 74 10.40 -4.77 -11.47
CA PHE A 74 10.39 -3.40 -10.92
C PHE A 74 10.38 -2.31 -11.99
N GLU A 75 11.28 -2.36 -12.99
CA GLU A 75 11.36 -1.31 -14.02
C GLU A 75 10.10 -1.27 -14.91
N GLU A 76 9.55 -2.42 -15.29
CA GLU A 76 8.33 -2.45 -16.10
C GLU A 76 7.09 -2.01 -15.30
N ILE A 77 7.04 -2.36 -14.01
CA ILE A 77 6.01 -1.86 -13.07
C ILE A 77 6.09 -0.34 -12.98
N ARG A 78 7.30 0.20 -12.81
CA ARG A 78 7.56 1.63 -12.71
C ARG A 78 7.14 2.37 -13.99
N GLU A 79 7.42 1.82 -15.17
CA GLU A 79 6.96 2.38 -16.44
C GLU A 79 5.43 2.35 -16.60
N ALA A 80 4.77 1.31 -16.05
CA ALA A 80 3.33 1.12 -16.17
C ALA A 80 2.51 1.97 -15.17
N TRP A 81 3.08 2.32 -14.02
CA TRP A 81 2.38 3.03 -12.95
C TRP A 81 2.38 4.55 -13.17
N ARG A 82 1.41 5.22 -12.54
CA ARG A 82 1.28 6.69 -12.60
C ARG A 82 1.61 7.30 -11.25
N PHE A 83 2.65 8.13 -11.22
CA PHE A 83 3.14 8.81 -10.03
C PHE A 83 2.72 10.30 -9.99
N PRO A 84 2.59 10.92 -8.80
CA PRO A 84 2.71 10.32 -7.47
C PRO A 84 1.59 9.33 -7.17
N LEU A 85 1.92 8.15 -6.62
CA LEU A 85 1.00 7.05 -6.34
C LEU A 85 0.89 6.83 -4.84
N VAL A 86 -0.34 6.78 -4.34
CA VAL A 86 -0.65 6.36 -2.97
C VAL A 86 -1.48 5.08 -3.01
N LEU A 87 -0.94 4.02 -2.41
CA LEU A 87 -1.60 2.73 -2.27
C LEU A 87 -2.19 2.60 -0.86
N ILE A 88 -3.52 2.58 -0.77
CA ILE A 88 -4.24 2.39 0.48
C ILE A 88 -4.56 0.90 0.64
N LEU A 89 -3.91 0.25 1.59
CA LEU A 89 -4.04 -1.17 1.89
C LEU A 89 -5.01 -1.41 3.06
N ARG A 90 -6.12 -2.09 2.80
CA ARG A 90 -7.10 -2.52 3.81
C ARG A 90 -6.85 -3.98 4.21
N GLY A 91 -7.35 -4.37 5.39
CA GLY A 91 -7.28 -5.76 5.87
C GLY A 91 -5.97 -6.14 6.58
N LEU A 92 -5.00 -5.22 6.71
CA LEU A 92 -3.76 -5.50 7.45
C LEU A 92 -4.00 -5.93 8.92
N PRO A 93 -4.90 -5.31 9.70
CA PRO A 93 -5.14 -5.75 11.08
C PRO A 93 -5.61 -7.21 11.17
N ASP A 94 -6.46 -7.67 10.25
CA ASP A 94 -6.93 -9.06 10.22
C ASP A 94 -5.80 -10.01 9.80
N LEU A 95 -4.98 -9.63 8.82
CA LEU A 95 -3.77 -10.37 8.46
C LEU A 95 -2.83 -10.51 9.65
N LEU A 96 -2.57 -9.43 10.38
CA LEU A 96 -1.66 -9.47 11.52
C LEU A 96 -2.24 -10.29 12.70
N ARG A 97 -3.56 -10.31 12.87
CA ARG A 97 -4.26 -11.11 13.90
C ARG A 97 -4.23 -12.59 13.58
N ASP A 98 -4.63 -12.96 12.37
CA ASP A 98 -4.86 -14.35 11.99
C ASP A 98 -3.60 -15.01 11.41
N ARG A 99 -2.72 -14.22 10.80
CA ARG A 99 -1.53 -14.64 10.04
C ARG A 99 -0.37 -13.66 10.27
N THR A 100 0.04 -13.45 11.52
CA THR A 100 1.04 -12.43 11.90
C THR A 100 2.29 -12.39 11.00
N HIS A 101 2.82 -13.54 10.61
CA HIS A 101 3.98 -13.63 9.71
C HIS A 101 3.70 -12.98 8.34
N LEU A 102 2.55 -13.26 7.73
CA LEU A 102 2.14 -12.71 6.45
C LEU A 102 1.89 -11.20 6.55
N GLY A 103 1.23 -10.75 7.62
CA GLY A 103 1.01 -9.33 7.86
C GLY A 103 2.32 -8.55 8.02
N LEU A 104 3.28 -9.08 8.81
CA LEU A 104 4.59 -8.46 8.98
C LEU A 104 5.41 -8.47 7.69
N GLU A 105 5.44 -9.59 6.97
CA GLU A 105 6.12 -9.69 5.68
C GLU A 105 5.55 -8.68 4.68
N THR A 106 4.23 -8.54 4.61
CA THR A 106 3.55 -7.56 3.76
C THR A 106 4.03 -6.14 4.06
N VAL A 107 4.07 -5.74 5.32
CA VAL A 107 4.54 -4.40 5.72
C VAL A 107 6.00 -4.18 5.35
N ILE A 108 6.86 -5.15 5.64
CA ILE A 108 8.30 -5.05 5.35
C ILE A 108 8.54 -4.91 3.84
N ARG A 109 7.88 -5.75 3.03
CA ARG A 109 8.07 -5.79 1.58
C ARG A 109 7.53 -4.54 0.89
N PHE A 110 6.39 -4.01 1.33
CA PHE A 110 5.90 -2.73 0.82
C PHE A 110 6.77 -1.56 1.22
N ASN A 111 7.33 -1.55 2.44
CA ASN A 111 8.29 -0.53 2.85
C ASN A 111 9.58 -0.58 2.02
N SER A 112 10.10 -1.78 1.74
CA SER A 112 11.24 -1.96 0.84
C SER A 112 10.93 -1.49 -0.60
N LEU A 113 9.72 -1.78 -1.10
CA LEU A 113 9.29 -1.32 -2.41
C LEU A 113 9.16 0.22 -2.46
N GLU A 114 8.64 0.85 -1.41
CA GLU A 114 8.61 2.31 -1.23
C GLU A 114 10.01 2.92 -1.28
N GLU A 115 10.98 2.31 -0.59
CA GLU A 115 12.38 2.72 -0.66
C GLU A 115 12.96 2.59 -2.08
N SER A 116 12.69 1.48 -2.78
CA SER A 116 13.13 1.28 -4.17
C SER A 116 12.59 2.35 -5.12
N PHE A 117 11.30 2.67 -5.05
CA PHE A 117 10.71 3.76 -5.86
C PHE A 117 11.30 5.13 -5.51
N SER A 118 11.47 5.41 -4.22
CA SER A 118 12.07 6.67 -3.76
C SER A 118 13.50 6.85 -4.28
N LEU A 119 14.32 5.80 -4.23
CA LEU A 119 15.68 5.78 -4.79
C LEU A 119 15.69 5.97 -6.31
N ALA A 120 14.66 5.47 -7.00
CA ALA A 120 14.47 5.65 -8.43
C ALA A 120 13.96 7.06 -8.82
N GLY A 121 13.55 7.87 -7.84
CA GLY A 121 13.03 9.23 -8.02
C GLY A 121 11.51 9.32 -8.12
N ASP A 122 10.78 8.24 -7.85
CA ASP A 122 9.33 8.17 -7.93
C ASP A 122 8.67 8.34 -6.56
N GLN A 123 7.53 9.00 -6.54
CA GLN A 123 6.74 9.21 -5.32
C GLN A 123 5.71 8.10 -5.18
N PHE A 124 6.11 7.00 -4.53
CA PHE A 124 5.22 5.92 -4.10
C PHE A 124 5.04 5.99 -2.59
N VAL A 125 3.81 5.88 -2.09
CA VAL A 125 3.53 5.85 -0.63
C VAL A 125 2.51 4.77 -0.33
N VAL A 126 2.77 3.97 0.69
CA VAL A 126 1.82 2.97 1.19
C VAL A 126 1.16 3.44 2.48
N VAL A 127 -0.17 3.42 2.51
CA VAL A 127 -0.97 3.74 3.69
C VAL A 127 -1.78 2.51 4.08
N TYR A 128 -1.73 2.13 5.35
CA TYR A 128 -2.54 1.04 5.89
C TYR A 128 -3.82 1.61 6.51
N ALA A 129 -4.95 1.03 6.13
CA ALA A 129 -6.26 1.45 6.56
C ALA A 129 -6.91 0.37 7.43
N GLY A 130 -7.30 0.75 8.65
CA GLY A 130 -7.95 -0.17 9.58
C GLY A 130 -8.05 0.40 10.99
N THR A 131 -8.98 -0.15 11.78
CA THR A 131 -9.11 0.22 13.19
C THR A 131 -7.90 -0.25 13.98
N ALA A 132 -7.32 0.64 14.79
CA ALA A 132 -6.24 0.28 15.70
C ALA A 132 -6.69 -0.84 16.65
N TRP A 133 -5.76 -1.74 16.95
CA TRP A 133 -5.94 -2.91 17.79
C TRP A 133 -6.56 -2.53 19.14
N SER A 134 -7.74 -3.08 19.43
CA SER A 134 -8.39 -3.04 20.76
C SER A 134 -7.94 -4.19 21.62
#